data_AF-A0A7S0HV58-F1
#
_entry.id   AF-A0A7S0HV58-F1
#
_cell.length_a   1.000
_cell.length_b   1.000
_cell.length_c   1.000
_cell.angle_alpha   90.00
_cell.angle_beta   90.00
_cell.angle_gamma   90.00
#
_symmetry.space_group_name_H-M   'P 1'
#
loop_
_entity.id
_entity.type
_entity.pdbx_description
1 polymer ?
#
loop_
_entity_poly.entity_id
_entity_poly.type
_entity_poly.pdbx_seq_one_letter_code
_entity_poly.pdbx_strand_id
1 'polypeptide(L)'
;NKGVISCYLTQVSREPPPPLPGGYVVGEQVYYTGAGEIFEDGDRLEHGKQGEVVGPMSSEGLEGTGVAVLFPGNEGAIECYLTEVSREPPPTAKEKERQAKERAR
;
A
#
# COMPACT_ATOMS: atom_id res chain seq x y z
N ASN A 1 -23.52 -0.22 0.80
CA ASN A 1 -24.23 -0.74 -0.39
C ASN A 1 -25.50 -1.49 0.04
N LYS A 2 -26.69 -1.03 -0.35
CA LYS A 2 -27.99 -1.68 -0.02
C LYS A 2 -28.85 -2.01 -1.27
N GLY A 3 -28.25 -2.06 -2.45
CA GLY A 3 -28.95 -2.38 -3.71
C GLY A 3 -28.46 -3.68 -4.33
N VAL A 4 -29.32 -4.35 -5.10
CA VAL A 4 -28.91 -5.48 -5.96
C VAL A 4 -28.18 -4.89 -7.17
N ILE A 5 -26.93 -5.30 -7.38
CA ILE A 5 -26.12 -4.92 -8.53
C ILE A 5 -26.17 -6.08 -9.52
N SER A 6 -26.59 -5.80 -10.75
CA SER A 6 -26.57 -6.79 -11.84
C SER A 6 -25.17 -6.82 -12.46
N CYS A 7 -24.55 -8.00 -12.50
CA CYS A 7 -23.24 -8.21 -13.13
C CYS A 7 -23.38 -9.23 -14.28
N TYR A 8 -22.56 -9.11 -15.32
CA TYR A 8 -22.48 -10.16 -16.34
C TYR A 8 -21.86 -11.42 -15.75
N LEU A 9 -22.29 -12.59 -16.24
CA LEU A 9 -21.72 -13.88 -15.82
C LEU A 9 -20.20 -13.94 -16.07
N THR A 10 -19.71 -13.25 -17.10
CA THR A 10 -18.29 -13.13 -17.45
C THR A 10 -17.48 -12.26 -16.50
N GLN A 11 -18.13 -11.52 -15.59
CA GLN A 11 -17.49 -10.60 -14.65
C GLN A 11 -17.49 -11.12 -13.20
N VAL A 12 -18.02 -12.32 -12.97
CA VAL A 12 -18.08 -12.92 -11.63
C VAL A 12 -17.39 -14.28 -11.66
N SER A 13 -16.56 -14.54 -10.66
CA SER A 13 -15.92 -15.84 -10.47
C SER A 13 -16.42 -16.49 -9.19
N ARG A 14 -16.47 -17.82 -9.20
CA ARG A 14 -16.65 -18.63 -7.99
C ARG A 14 -15.33 -18.83 -7.24
N GLU A 15 -14.21 -18.68 -7.94
CA GLU A 15 -12.88 -18.81 -7.38
C GLU A 15 -12.48 -17.49 -6.72
N PRO A 16 -11.82 -17.54 -5.55
CA PRO A 16 -11.29 -16.32 -4.95
C PRO A 16 -10.24 -15.69 -5.88
N PRO A 17 -10.09 -14.36 -5.85
CA PRO A 17 -9.02 -13.72 -6.59
C PRO A 17 -7.65 -14.27 -6.12
N PRO A 18 -6.64 -14.29 -7.00
CA PRO A 18 -5.28 -14.64 -6.61
C PRO A 18 -4.82 -13.79 -5.42
N PRO A 19 -4.00 -14.35 -4.51
CA PRO A 19 -3.45 -13.58 -3.40
C PRO A 19 -2.60 -12.41 -3.91
N LEU A 20 -2.56 -11.31 -3.15
CA LEU A 20 -1.74 -10.17 -3.54
C LEU A 20 -0.25 -10.51 -3.38
N PRO A 21 0.62 -9.83 -4.15
CA PRO A 21 2.07 -9.98 -4.03
C PRO A 21 2.54 -9.71 -2.60
N GLY A 22 3.60 -10.39 -2.15
CA GLY A 22 4.10 -10.26 -0.77
C GLY A 22 3.19 -10.86 0.31
N GLY A 23 2.09 -11.50 -0.07
CA GLY A 23 1.12 -12.07 0.86
C GLY A 23 0.26 -11.01 1.56
N TYR A 24 0.16 -9.82 0.97
CA TYR A 24 -0.75 -8.76 1.43
C TYR A 24 -2.22 -9.15 1.19
N VAL A 25 -3.12 -8.52 1.94
CA VAL A 25 -4.56 -8.73 1.82
C VAL A 25 -5.24 -7.38 1.63
N VAL A 26 -6.27 -7.33 0.78
CA VAL A 26 -7.11 -6.12 0.64
C VAL A 26 -7.75 -5.79 2.00
N GLY A 27 -7.69 -4.53 2.41
CA GLY A 27 -8.12 -4.04 3.72
C GLY A 27 -7.05 -4.09 4.80
N GLU A 28 -5.87 -4.67 4.53
CA GLU A 28 -4.74 -4.69 5.48
C GLU A 28 -4.13 -3.29 5.60
N GLN A 29 -3.75 -2.90 6.83
CA GLN A 29 -3.07 -1.66 7.09
C GLN A 29 -1.55 -1.82 6.95
N VAL A 30 -0.96 -0.93 6.16
CA VAL A 30 0.47 -0.91 5.86
C VAL A 30 1.02 0.50 6.07
N TYR A 31 2.31 0.60 6.28
CA TYR A 31 3.05 1.85 6.42
C TYR A 31 3.96 2.02 5.23
N TYR A 32 3.95 3.21 4.63
CA TYR A 32 4.87 3.57 3.57
C TYR A 32 6.27 3.78 4.13
N THR A 33 7.29 3.14 3.55
CA THR A 33 8.68 3.21 4.00
C THR A 33 9.62 3.85 2.96
N GLY A 34 9.11 4.22 1.78
CA GLY A 34 9.87 4.92 0.76
C GLY A 34 10.04 6.43 1.04
N ALA A 35 10.45 7.17 0.01
CA ALA A 35 10.63 8.61 0.06
C ALA A 35 9.28 9.33 -0.12
N GLY A 36 9.02 10.36 0.69
CA GLY A 36 7.78 11.12 0.56
C GLY A 36 7.70 11.87 -0.78
N GLU A 37 6.50 11.93 -1.35
CA GLU A 37 6.22 12.54 -2.66
C GLU A 37 4.88 13.30 -2.63
N ILE A 38 4.80 14.35 -3.42
CA ILE A 38 3.56 15.12 -3.65
C ILE A 38 3.28 15.04 -5.15
N PHE A 39 2.12 14.49 -5.50
CA PHE A 39 1.69 14.35 -6.89
C PHE A 39 1.03 15.64 -7.39
N GLU A 40 1.01 15.84 -8.71
CA GLU A 40 0.41 17.03 -9.33
C GLU A 40 -1.10 17.13 -9.03
N ASP A 41 -1.77 15.99 -8.86
CA ASP A 41 -3.19 15.89 -8.53
C ASP A 41 -3.51 16.22 -7.05
N GLY A 42 -2.49 16.51 -6.25
CA GLY A 42 -2.63 16.88 -4.83
C GLY A 42 -2.55 15.73 -3.84
N ASP A 43 -2.52 14.49 -4.34
CA ASP A 43 -2.24 13.29 -3.55
C ASP A 43 -0.84 13.36 -2.91
N ARG A 44 -0.72 12.82 -1.69
CA ARG A 44 0.53 12.89 -0.93
C ARG A 44 0.92 11.57 -0.31
N LEU A 45 2.20 11.29 -0.40
CA LEU A 45 2.85 10.13 0.18
C LEU A 45 3.91 10.61 1.17
N GLU A 46 3.89 10.07 2.38
CA GLU A 46 4.82 10.50 3.43
C GLU A 46 5.43 9.26 4.08
N HIS A 47 6.73 9.32 4.38
CA HIS A 47 7.42 8.22 5.07
C HIS A 47 6.80 7.96 6.43
N GLY A 48 6.44 6.71 6.69
CA GLY A 48 5.74 6.26 7.89
C GLY A 48 4.24 6.53 7.89
N LYS A 49 3.67 7.06 6.81
CA LYS A 49 2.23 7.23 6.69
C LYS A 49 1.55 5.88 6.57
N GLN A 50 0.48 5.71 7.34
CA GLN A 50 -0.35 4.51 7.30
C GLN A 50 -1.35 4.63 6.15
N GLY A 51 -1.55 3.54 5.41
CA GLY A 51 -2.55 3.40 4.36
C GLY A 51 -3.18 2.01 4.38
N GLU A 52 -4.21 1.82 3.56
CA GLU A 52 -4.95 0.56 3.40
C GLU A 52 -4.68 -0.06 2.04
N VAL A 53 -4.33 -1.35 1.99
CA VAL A 53 -4.17 -2.06 0.72
C VAL A 53 -5.53 -2.22 0.05
N VAL A 54 -5.69 -1.70 -1.16
CA VAL A 54 -6.96 -1.79 -1.92
C VAL A 54 -6.88 -2.76 -3.10
N GLY A 55 -5.69 -3.22 -3.47
CA GLY A 55 -5.52 -4.16 -4.57
C GLY A 55 -4.07 -4.40 -4.98
N PRO A 56 -3.86 -5.16 -6.07
CA PRO A 56 -2.54 -5.30 -6.68
C PRO A 56 -2.15 -4.01 -7.41
N MET A 57 -0.84 -3.81 -7.60
CA MET A 57 -0.35 -2.82 -8.56
C MET A 57 -0.85 -3.18 -9.97
N SER A 58 -1.37 -2.19 -10.69
CA SER A 58 -2.03 -2.34 -11.99
C SER A 58 -1.21 -1.75 -13.15
N SER A 59 -0.12 -1.03 -12.86
CA SER A 59 0.81 -0.54 -13.87
C SER A 59 1.37 -1.63 -14.77
N GLU A 60 1.32 -1.39 -16.08
CA GLU A 60 1.76 -2.32 -17.12
C GLU A 60 3.24 -2.69 -16.93
N GLY A 61 3.53 -3.99 -16.89
CA GLY A 61 4.89 -4.53 -16.71
C GLY A 61 5.40 -4.55 -15.26
N LEU A 62 4.62 -4.06 -14.29
CA LEU A 62 4.95 -4.09 -12.86
C LEU A 62 4.04 -5.04 -12.06
N GLU A 63 3.24 -5.85 -12.76
CA GLU A 63 2.40 -6.89 -12.17
C GLU A 63 3.22 -7.78 -11.23
N GLY A 64 2.75 -7.95 -9.99
CA GLY A 64 3.45 -8.78 -9.02
C GLY A 64 4.57 -8.09 -8.23
N THR A 65 4.91 -6.84 -8.53
CA THR A 65 6.03 -6.13 -7.87
C THR A 65 5.60 -5.18 -6.75
N GLY A 66 4.30 -4.94 -6.62
CA GLY A 66 3.74 -3.97 -5.70
C GLY A 66 2.26 -4.18 -5.40
N VAL A 67 1.73 -3.29 -4.56
CA VAL A 67 0.33 -3.24 -4.15
C VAL A 67 -0.18 -1.80 -4.26
N ALA A 68 -1.47 -1.64 -4.54
CA ALA A 68 -2.14 -0.35 -4.52
C ALA A 68 -2.61 -0.06 -3.08
N VAL A 69 -2.22 1.09 -2.55
CA VAL A 69 -2.49 1.52 -1.16
C VAL A 69 -3.22 2.85 -1.17
N LEU A 70 -4.37 2.92 -0.52
CA LEU A 70 -5.12 4.15 -0.31
C LEU A 70 -4.63 4.82 0.97
N PHE A 71 -4.07 6.02 0.84
CA PHE A 71 -3.63 6.82 1.98
C PHE A 71 -4.69 7.83 2.40
N PRO A 72 -4.82 8.13 3.70
CA PRO A 72 -5.79 9.10 4.19
C PRO A 72 -5.46 10.49 3.64
N GLY A 73 -6.49 11.13 3.08
CA GLY A 73 -6.40 12.44 2.45
C GLY A 73 -6.09 12.42 0.94
N ASN A 74 -5.89 11.24 0.36
CA ASN A 74 -5.73 11.08 -1.08
C ASN A 74 -7.05 10.68 -1.73
N GLU A 75 -7.27 11.11 -2.97
CA GLU A 75 -8.42 10.69 -3.77
C GLU A 75 -8.17 9.34 -4.45
N GLY A 76 -6.91 9.09 -4.84
CA GLY A 76 -6.46 7.87 -5.49
C GLY A 76 -5.71 6.91 -4.57
N ALA A 77 -5.73 5.64 -4.95
CA ALA A 77 -4.77 4.67 -4.42
C ALA A 77 -3.43 4.87 -5.13
N ILE A 78 -2.35 4.87 -4.35
CA ILE A 78 -0.99 4.98 -4.85
C ILE A 78 -0.43 3.58 -5.02
N GLU A 79 0.21 3.33 -6.16
CA GLU A 79 0.90 2.07 -6.40
C GLU A 79 2.26 2.08 -5.70
N CYS A 80 2.43 1.22 -4.69
CA CYS A 80 3.65 1.13 -3.91
C CYS A 80 4.37 -0.19 -4.19
N TYR A 81 5.69 -0.14 -4.37
CA TYR A 81 6.51 -1.34 -4.48
C TYR A 81 6.52 -2.12 -3.16
N LEU A 82 6.67 -3.45 -3.23
CA LEU A 82 6.81 -4.31 -2.04
C LEU A 82 7.98 -3.90 -1.14
N THR A 83 9.00 -3.25 -1.70
CA THR A 83 10.18 -2.74 -0.96
C THR A 83 9.90 -1.44 -0.20
N GLU A 84 8.79 -0.76 -0.48
CA GLU A 84 8.44 0.55 0.08
C GLU A 84 7.19 0.50 0.97
N VAL A 85 6.72 -0.71 1.30
CA VAL A 85 5.60 -0.93 2.24
C VAL A 85 6.00 -1.92 3.32
N SER A 86 5.50 -1.68 4.53
CA SER A 86 5.74 -2.53 5.69
C SER A 86 4.47 -2.70 6.51
N ARG A 87 4.28 -3.87 7.12
CA ARG A 87 3.21 -4.11 8.10
C ARG A 87 3.48 -3.41 9.44
N GLU A 88 4.75 -3.17 9.72
CA GLU A 88 5.19 -2.51 10.93
C GLU A 88 5.51 -1.04 10.65
N PRO A 89 5.17 -0.13 11.58
CA PRO A 89 5.53 1.28 11.44
C PRO A 89 7.06 1.42 11.39
N PRO A 90 7.61 2.22 10.45
CA PRO A 90 9.04 2.45 10.42
C PRO A 90 9.50 3.13 11.72
N PRO A 91 10.74 2.85 12.18
CA PRO A 91 11.26 3.49 13.38
C PRO A 91 11.26 5.01 13.17
N THR A 92 10.65 5.73 14.11
CA THR A 92 10.61 7.18 14.09
C THR A 92 12.04 7.76 14.06
N ALA A 93 12.20 9.00 13.61
CA ALA A 93 13.52 9.66 13.60
C ALA A 93 14.24 9.57 14.96
N LYS A 94 13.49 9.66 16.08
CA LYS A 94 14.02 9.50 17.44
C LYS A 94 14.54 8.08 17.72
N GLU A 95 13.84 7.08 17.20
CA GLU A 95 14.20 5.66 17.36
C GLU A 95 15.41 5.29 16.47
N LYS A 96 15.47 5.82 15.23
CA LYS A 96 16.65 5.70 14.35
C LYS A 96 17.89 6.31 14.99
N GLU A 97 17.77 7.47 15.64
CA GLU A 97 18.90 8.14 16.30
C GLU A 97 19.39 7.37 17.53
N ARG A 98 18.48 6.77 18.32
CA ARG A 98 18.83 5.89 19.44
C ARG A 98 19.57 4.64 18.96
N GLN A 99 19.04 3.96 17.95
CA GLN A 99 19.64 2.72 17.42
C GLN A 99 20.98 2.97 16.72
N ALA A 100 21.16 4.12 16.05
CA ALA A 100 22.45 4.51 15.49
C ALA A 100 23.51 4.75 16.56
N LYS A 101 23.14 5.38 17.68
CA LYS A 101 24.04 5.59 18.83
C LYS A 101 24.41 4.29 19.53
N GLU A 102 23.51 3.31 19.54
CA GLU A 102 23.73 2.01 20.20
C GLU A 102 24.60 1.06 19.36
N ARG A 103 24.49 1.09 18.03
CA ARG A 103 25.36 0.32 17.11
C ARG A 103 26.78 0.89 16.97
N ALA A 104 27.00 2.12 17.41
CA ALA A 104 28.30 2.79 17.38
C ALA A 104 29.10 2.65 18.70
N ARG A 105 28.63 1.83 19.63
CA ARG A 105 29.28 1.52 20.92
C ARG A 105 29.88 0.12 20.91
#